data_AF-A0A4Y9ZKJ9-F1
#
_entry.id   AF-A0A4Y9ZKJ9-F1
#
_cell.length_a   1.000
_cell.length_b   1.000
_cell.length_c   1.000
_cell.angle_alpha   90.00
_cell.angle_beta   90.00
_cell.angle_gamma   90.00
#
_symmetry.space_group_name_H-M   'P 1'
#
loop_
_entity.id
_entity.type
_entity.pdbx_description
1 polymer ?
#
loop_
_entity_poly.entity_id
_entity_poly.type
_entity_poly.pdbx_seq_one_letter_code
_entity_poly.pdbx_strand_id
1 'polypeptide(L)'
;MSTFEPHVVHTAIRRSLPPGERSKFDTDWDNSVTTRLKAWKKSSKHSDEACSDAQFDWAVNVVAYVTYLYSATKPPPLPQDAPEDAELPKPFALRAGVPLLGPLFVPPSYIHLEKRSNAPMIEPATAYLKPLHIVHPFYYPKLALCPRCGGDNVWCKDCQDLKEKQVTKEEKKKITYSCVTTNSLFWERWEYWQIPRGAPLFFHKCAVTRDLLDLILEVCLSSTSMGLAENIKQLHLLEYHQTVLDFLE
;
A
#
# COMPACT_ATOMS: atom_id res chain seq x y z
N MET A 1 0.84 1.01 13.58
CA MET A 1 1.32 -0.16 12.79
C MET A 1 0.36 -1.30 13.00
N SER A 2 0.11 -2.11 11.97
CA SER A 2 -0.82 -3.25 12.06
C SER A 2 -0.12 -4.53 11.65
N THR A 3 0.05 -5.47 12.59
CA THR A 3 0.57 -6.81 12.28
C THR A 3 -0.38 -7.51 11.32
N PHE A 4 0.13 -7.96 10.17
CA PHE A 4 -0.65 -8.63 9.15
C PHE A 4 -0.26 -10.08 9.00
N GLU A 5 -1.15 -10.96 9.43
CA GLU A 5 -1.00 -12.39 9.28
C GLU A 5 -2.03 -12.91 8.28
N PRO A 6 -1.59 -13.29 7.06
CA PRO A 6 -2.49 -13.63 5.97
C PRO A 6 -3.57 -14.64 6.38
N HIS A 7 -3.17 -15.74 7.02
CA HIS A 7 -4.10 -16.81 7.41
C HIS A 7 -5.12 -16.35 8.47
N VAL A 8 -4.70 -15.55 9.46
CA VAL A 8 -5.60 -15.06 10.53
C VAL A 8 -6.63 -14.11 9.94
N VAL A 9 -6.18 -13.15 9.12
CA VAL A 9 -7.06 -12.15 8.49
C VAL A 9 -8.02 -12.82 7.50
N HIS A 10 -7.51 -13.73 6.66
CA HIS A 10 -8.33 -14.51 5.74
C HIS A 10 -9.41 -15.31 6.47
N THR A 11 -9.03 -16.00 7.55
CA THR A 11 -9.98 -16.76 8.38
C THR A 11 -11.02 -15.87 9.04
N ALA A 12 -10.63 -14.71 9.56
CA ALA A 12 -11.55 -13.75 10.17
C ALA A 12 -12.60 -13.25 9.15
N ILE A 13 -12.15 -12.85 7.95
CA ILE A 13 -13.03 -12.43 6.87
C ILE A 13 -13.96 -13.57 6.47
N ARG A 14 -13.42 -14.77 6.20
CA ARG A 14 -14.21 -15.95 5.81
C ARG A 14 -15.29 -16.27 6.84
N ARG A 15 -15.00 -16.18 8.13
CA ARG A 15 -15.98 -16.42 9.22
C ARG A 15 -17.10 -15.38 9.24
N SER A 16 -16.80 -14.14 8.86
CA SER A 16 -17.80 -13.07 8.73
C SER A 16 -18.74 -13.22 7.52
N LEU A 17 -18.45 -14.15 6.60
CA LEU A 17 -19.28 -14.42 5.42
C LEU A 17 -20.33 -15.51 5.66
N PRO A 18 -21.55 -15.38 5.08
CA PRO A 18 -22.53 -16.45 4.97
C PRO A 18 -21.93 -17.71 4.36
N PRO A 19 -22.38 -18.92 4.76
CA PRO A 19 -21.82 -20.18 4.28
C PRO A 19 -21.75 -20.29 2.75
N GLY A 20 -22.75 -19.77 2.03
CA GLY A 20 -22.80 -19.82 0.56
C GLY A 20 -21.80 -18.90 -0.16
N GLU A 21 -21.29 -17.87 0.52
CA GLU A 21 -20.34 -16.91 -0.08
C GLU A 21 -18.87 -17.30 0.18
N ARG A 22 -18.62 -18.21 1.13
CA ARG A 22 -17.26 -18.55 1.61
C ARG A 22 -16.39 -19.16 0.51
N SER A 23 -16.92 -20.15 -0.21
CA SER A 23 -16.16 -20.84 -1.27
C SER A 23 -15.80 -19.91 -2.43
N LYS A 24 -16.73 -19.02 -2.80
CA LYS A 24 -16.48 -17.98 -3.80
C LYS A 24 -15.39 -17.02 -3.33
N PHE A 25 -15.48 -16.57 -2.07
CA PHE A 25 -14.45 -15.70 -1.49
C PHE A 25 -13.05 -16.34 -1.50
N ASP A 26 -12.92 -17.59 -1.08
CA ASP A 26 -11.62 -18.29 -1.10
C ASP A 26 -11.06 -18.35 -2.52
N THR A 27 -11.91 -18.73 -3.49
CA THR A 27 -11.51 -18.83 -4.91
C THR A 27 -11.10 -17.48 -5.48
N ASP A 28 -11.88 -16.43 -5.20
CA ASP A 28 -11.59 -15.07 -5.65
C ASP A 28 -10.30 -14.54 -5.02
N TRP A 29 -10.06 -14.85 -3.73
CA TRP A 29 -8.83 -14.49 -3.02
C TRP A 29 -7.61 -15.19 -3.63
N ASP A 30 -7.66 -16.51 -3.81
CA ASP A 30 -6.56 -17.30 -4.35
C ASP A 30 -6.24 -16.90 -5.80
N ASN A 31 -7.27 -16.67 -6.63
CA ASN A 31 -7.09 -16.15 -7.99
C ASN A 31 -6.43 -14.76 -7.99
N SER A 32 -6.88 -13.89 -7.09
CA SER A 32 -6.35 -12.54 -6.89
C SER A 32 -4.88 -12.56 -6.46
N VAL A 33 -4.50 -13.49 -5.57
CA VAL A 33 -3.13 -13.66 -5.09
C VAL A 33 -2.24 -14.26 -6.18
N THR A 34 -2.62 -15.41 -6.73
CA THR A 34 -1.81 -16.13 -7.73
C THR A 34 -1.57 -15.30 -9.00
N THR A 35 -2.58 -14.55 -9.45
CA THR A 35 -2.45 -13.67 -10.63
C THR A 35 -1.44 -12.56 -10.39
N ARG A 36 -1.51 -11.88 -9.24
CA ARG A 36 -0.58 -10.80 -8.90
C ARG A 36 0.83 -11.32 -8.64
N LEU A 37 0.96 -12.43 -7.94
CA LEU A 37 2.25 -13.06 -7.67
C LEU A 37 2.99 -13.37 -8.98
N LYS A 38 2.31 -14.01 -9.95
CA LYS A 38 2.88 -14.29 -11.28
C LYS A 38 3.27 -13.01 -12.02
N ALA A 39 2.42 -11.97 -11.96
CA ALA A 39 2.70 -10.70 -12.60
C ALA A 39 3.94 -10.02 -12.01
N TRP A 40 4.05 -9.96 -10.68
CA TRP A 40 5.16 -9.30 -9.98
C TRP A 40 6.47 -10.04 -10.15
N LYS A 41 6.46 -11.38 -10.07
CA LYS A 41 7.64 -12.20 -10.38
C LYS A 41 8.14 -11.98 -11.80
N LYS A 42 7.23 -11.81 -12.77
CA LYS A 42 7.60 -11.55 -14.16
C LYS A 42 8.14 -10.13 -14.41
N SER A 43 7.64 -9.13 -13.69
CA SER A 43 7.99 -7.71 -13.93
C SER A 43 9.14 -7.19 -13.07
N SER A 44 9.45 -7.86 -11.95
CA SER A 44 10.50 -7.41 -11.03
C SER A 44 11.90 -7.83 -11.50
N LYS A 45 12.85 -6.91 -11.44
CA LYS A 45 14.28 -7.20 -11.63
C LYS A 45 14.92 -7.90 -10.42
N HIS A 46 14.21 -7.88 -9.29
CA HIS A 46 14.64 -8.44 -8.00
C HIS A 46 13.91 -9.74 -7.68
N SER A 47 13.35 -10.43 -8.70
CA SER A 47 12.66 -11.70 -8.51
C SER A 47 13.55 -12.79 -7.93
N ASP A 48 14.86 -12.72 -8.19
CA ASP A 48 15.78 -13.82 -7.90
C ASP A 48 16.48 -13.67 -6.53
N GLU A 49 16.17 -12.63 -5.76
CA GLU A 49 16.73 -12.43 -4.42
C GLU A 49 16.15 -13.45 -3.42
N ALA A 50 16.97 -13.93 -2.48
CA ALA A 50 16.61 -15.05 -1.58
C ALA A 50 15.33 -14.84 -0.73
N CYS A 51 14.92 -13.59 -0.49
CA CYS A 51 13.73 -13.25 0.28
C CYS A 51 12.60 -12.60 -0.55
N SER A 52 12.80 -12.43 -1.87
CA SER A 52 11.83 -11.75 -2.74
C SER A 52 10.50 -12.50 -2.78
N ASP A 53 10.55 -13.83 -2.82
CA ASP A 53 9.39 -14.70 -2.96
C ASP A 53 8.46 -14.62 -1.76
N ALA A 54 9.02 -14.73 -0.54
CA ALA A 54 8.26 -14.57 0.70
C ALA A 54 7.70 -13.14 0.84
N GLN A 55 8.48 -12.13 0.43
CA GLN A 55 8.03 -10.74 0.44
C GLN A 55 6.88 -10.50 -0.54
N PHE A 56 6.95 -11.04 -1.75
CA PHE A 56 5.88 -10.91 -2.73
C PHE A 56 4.63 -11.64 -2.29
N ASP A 57 4.76 -12.86 -1.75
CA ASP A 57 3.60 -13.61 -1.27
C ASP A 57 2.87 -12.85 -0.15
N TRP A 58 3.62 -12.37 0.85
CA TRP A 58 3.04 -11.59 1.95
C TRP A 58 2.43 -10.28 1.46
N ALA A 59 3.13 -9.52 0.61
CA ALA A 59 2.66 -8.24 0.10
C ALA A 59 1.42 -8.39 -0.80
N VAL A 60 1.33 -9.44 -1.61
CA VAL A 60 0.15 -9.69 -2.44
C VAL A 60 -1.07 -10.02 -1.58
N ASN A 61 -0.90 -10.76 -0.47
CA ASN A 61 -1.99 -11.00 0.49
C ASN A 61 -2.48 -9.70 1.15
N VAL A 62 -1.56 -8.77 1.49
CA VAL A 62 -1.93 -7.44 1.99
C VAL A 62 -2.75 -6.68 0.93
N VAL A 63 -2.34 -6.71 -0.34
CA VAL A 63 -3.08 -6.05 -1.42
C VAL A 63 -4.46 -6.69 -1.63
N ALA A 64 -4.57 -8.01 -1.55
CA ALA A 64 -5.85 -8.71 -1.63
C ALA A 64 -6.80 -8.26 -0.51
N TYR A 65 -6.29 -8.16 0.72
CA TYR A 65 -7.02 -7.64 1.88
C TYR A 65 -7.54 -6.22 1.66
N VAL A 66 -6.68 -5.27 1.25
CA VAL A 66 -7.10 -3.87 1.03
C VAL A 66 -8.08 -3.76 -0.13
N THR A 67 -7.90 -4.56 -1.18
CA THR A 67 -8.84 -4.63 -2.31
C THR A 67 -10.22 -5.11 -1.86
N TYR A 68 -10.26 -6.12 -0.99
CA TYR A 68 -11.49 -6.62 -0.38
C TYR A 68 -12.17 -5.57 0.50
N LEU A 69 -11.41 -4.90 1.37
CA LEU A 69 -11.97 -3.83 2.22
C LEU A 69 -12.59 -2.74 1.37
N TYR A 70 -11.88 -2.25 0.37
CA TYR A 70 -12.38 -1.19 -0.50
C TYR A 70 -13.61 -1.62 -1.29
N SER A 71 -13.65 -2.86 -1.80
CA SER A 71 -14.81 -3.36 -2.53
C SER A 71 -16.03 -3.59 -1.62
N ALA A 72 -15.81 -3.93 -0.35
CA ALA A 72 -16.84 -4.11 0.65
C ALA A 72 -17.41 -2.78 1.18
N THR A 73 -16.63 -1.69 1.14
CA THR A 73 -17.05 -0.38 1.66
C THR A 73 -17.33 0.67 0.59
N LYS A 74 -17.05 0.42 -0.69
CA LYS A 74 -17.35 1.40 -1.74
C LYS A 74 -18.87 1.63 -1.84
N PRO A 75 -19.32 2.88 -2.12
CA PRO A 75 -20.72 3.14 -2.38
C PRO A 75 -21.19 2.34 -3.61
N PRO A 76 -22.41 1.80 -3.60
CA PRO A 76 -22.97 1.17 -4.79
C PRO A 76 -23.06 2.20 -5.94
N PRO A 77 -22.85 1.77 -7.19
CA PRO A 77 -23.01 2.65 -8.32
C PRO A 77 -24.46 3.14 -8.39
N LEU A 78 -24.64 4.40 -8.79
CA LEU A 78 -25.96 4.94 -9.08
C LEU A 78 -26.61 4.11 -10.22
N PRO A 79 -27.93 3.83 -10.15
CA PRO A 79 -28.67 3.28 -11.26
C PRO A 79 -28.46 4.10 -12.54
N GLN A 80 -28.48 3.47 -13.71
CA GLN A 80 -28.31 4.17 -15.00
C GLN A 80 -29.34 5.27 -15.24
N ASP A 81 -30.52 5.15 -14.62
CA ASP A 81 -31.64 6.10 -14.75
C ASP A 81 -31.67 7.14 -13.61
N ALA A 82 -30.61 7.23 -12.80
CA ALA A 82 -30.54 8.21 -11.73
C ALA A 82 -30.37 9.63 -12.28
N PRO A 83 -31.06 10.63 -11.70
CA PRO A 83 -30.83 12.04 -12.01
C PRO A 83 -29.35 12.44 -11.90
N GLU A 84 -28.87 13.39 -12.72
CA GLU A 84 -27.48 13.88 -12.66
C GLU A 84 -27.12 14.51 -11.30
N ASP A 85 -28.13 14.97 -10.55
CA ASP A 85 -28.04 15.55 -9.21
C ASP A 85 -28.32 14.55 -8.08
N ALA A 86 -28.46 13.25 -8.39
CA ALA A 86 -28.70 12.23 -7.38
C ALA A 86 -27.50 12.06 -6.44
N GLU A 87 -27.75 12.20 -5.13
CA GLU A 87 -26.73 11.97 -4.11
C GLU A 87 -26.22 10.52 -4.19
N LEU A 88 -24.88 10.37 -4.15
CA LEU A 88 -24.24 9.07 -4.07
C LEU A 88 -24.74 8.29 -2.83
N PRO A 89 -25.13 7.02 -2.98
CA PRO A 89 -25.61 6.23 -1.86
C PRO A 89 -24.53 6.13 -0.77
N LYS A 90 -24.96 6.05 0.49
CA LYS A 90 -24.03 5.89 1.60
C LYS A 90 -23.16 4.64 1.42
N PRO A 91 -21.87 4.69 1.78
CA PRO A 91 -20.98 3.53 1.81
C PRO A 91 -21.59 2.37 2.61
N PHE A 92 -21.36 1.14 2.16
CA PHE A 92 -21.74 -0.03 2.95
C PHE A 92 -20.92 -0.11 4.24
N ALA A 93 -21.60 -0.41 5.34
CA ALA A 93 -20.93 -0.68 6.60
C ALA A 93 -20.14 -1.99 6.50
N LEU A 94 -18.88 -1.95 6.92
CA LEU A 94 -18.05 -3.14 7.01
C LEU A 94 -18.62 -4.10 8.05
N ARG A 95 -18.63 -5.40 7.74
CA ARG A 95 -19.11 -6.42 8.67
C ARG A 95 -18.23 -6.45 9.92
N ALA A 96 -18.84 -6.51 11.11
CA ALA A 96 -18.13 -6.41 12.39
C ALA A 96 -17.02 -7.46 12.61
N GLY A 97 -17.09 -8.61 11.94
CA GLY A 97 -16.07 -9.67 12.03
C GLY A 97 -14.83 -9.44 11.15
N VAL A 98 -14.83 -8.42 10.28
CA VAL A 98 -13.68 -8.09 9.43
C VAL A 98 -12.74 -7.17 10.20
N PRO A 99 -11.45 -7.54 10.39
CA PRO A 99 -10.50 -6.67 11.06
C PRO A 99 -10.28 -5.39 10.25
N LEU A 100 -10.16 -4.25 10.94
CA LEU A 100 -9.82 -2.97 10.33
C LEU A 100 -8.39 -2.57 10.69
N LEU A 101 -7.46 -3.00 9.85
CA LEU A 101 -6.02 -2.71 9.95
C LEU A 101 -5.66 -1.37 9.26
N GLY A 102 -4.67 -0.67 9.80
CA GLY A 102 -4.17 0.61 9.27
C GLY A 102 -3.28 0.47 8.03
N PRO A 103 -2.86 1.61 7.41
CA PRO A 103 -2.14 1.62 6.13
C PRO A 103 -0.70 1.09 6.19
N LEU A 104 -0.10 1.01 7.39
CA LEU A 104 1.24 0.47 7.60
C LEU A 104 1.16 -0.95 8.15
N PHE A 105 1.35 -1.91 7.26
CA PHE A 105 1.34 -3.33 7.57
C PHE A 105 2.73 -3.80 7.97
N VAL A 106 2.79 -4.55 9.05
CA VAL A 106 4.04 -5.12 9.58
C VAL A 106 3.90 -6.63 9.54
N PRO A 107 4.89 -7.38 9.05
CA PRO A 107 4.85 -8.82 9.12
C PRO A 107 4.87 -9.30 10.58
N PRO A 108 4.33 -10.50 10.88
CA PRO A 108 4.45 -11.09 12.20
C PRO A 108 5.93 -11.23 12.58
N SER A 109 6.29 -10.67 13.73
CA SER A 109 7.63 -10.82 14.31
C SER A 109 7.78 -12.14 15.05
N TYR A 110 9.02 -12.49 15.44
CA TYR A 110 9.35 -13.72 16.15
C TYR A 110 8.46 -14.01 17.37
N ILE A 111 8.15 -12.98 18.17
CA ILE A 111 7.26 -13.11 19.34
C ILE A 111 5.87 -13.64 18.98
N HIS A 112 5.36 -13.34 17.78
CA HIS A 112 4.07 -13.85 17.32
C HIS A 112 4.13 -15.36 17.05
N LEU A 113 5.27 -15.86 16.56
CA LEU A 113 5.48 -17.28 16.30
C LEU A 113 5.68 -18.05 17.61
N GLU A 114 6.55 -17.54 18.48
CA GLU A 114 6.88 -18.16 19.77
C GLU A 114 5.64 -18.26 20.69
N LYS A 115 4.82 -17.21 20.77
CA LYS A 115 3.64 -17.22 21.65
C LYS A 115 2.46 -18.01 21.08
N ARG A 116 2.51 -18.45 19.82
CA ARG A 116 1.43 -19.21 19.17
C ARG A 116 1.73 -20.67 18.95
N SER A 117 2.99 -21.08 19.03
CA SER A 117 3.41 -22.47 18.87
C SER A 117 4.46 -22.82 19.92
N ASN A 118 4.28 -23.98 20.56
CA ASN A 118 5.28 -24.54 21.47
C ASN A 118 6.57 -24.97 20.75
N ALA A 119 6.53 -25.12 19.42
CA ALA A 119 7.67 -25.41 18.56
C ALA A 119 7.54 -24.58 17.27
N PRO A 120 7.96 -23.30 17.27
CA PRO A 120 7.85 -22.46 16.09
C PRO A 120 8.83 -22.92 15.02
N MET A 121 8.33 -23.17 13.81
CA MET A 121 9.17 -23.37 12.63
C MET A 121 9.62 -21.99 12.14
N ILE A 122 10.89 -21.65 12.37
CA ILE A 122 11.45 -20.33 12.04
C ILE A 122 12.13 -20.45 10.67
N GLU A 123 11.53 -19.85 9.66
CA GLU A 123 12.12 -19.76 8.33
C GLU A 123 12.77 -18.39 8.13
N PRO A 124 14.08 -18.30 7.86
CA PRO A 124 14.77 -17.02 7.68
C PRO A 124 14.11 -16.11 6.62
N ALA A 125 13.58 -16.69 5.54
CA ALA A 125 12.91 -15.93 4.48
C ALA A 125 11.68 -15.14 4.99
N THR A 126 11.00 -15.64 6.01
CA THR A 126 9.82 -14.98 6.61
C THR A 126 10.18 -14.08 7.79
N ALA A 127 11.35 -14.28 8.41
CA ALA A 127 11.83 -13.50 9.54
C ALA A 127 12.27 -12.08 9.14
N TYR A 128 12.75 -11.89 7.91
CA TYR A 128 13.27 -10.61 7.41
C TYR A 128 12.31 -9.90 6.44
N LEU A 129 11.01 -10.20 6.53
CA LEU A 129 10.01 -9.48 5.76
C LEU A 129 10.03 -7.99 6.11
N LYS A 130 9.97 -7.14 5.10
CA LYS A 130 9.93 -5.69 5.26
C LYS A 130 8.48 -5.20 5.40
N PRO A 131 8.21 -4.24 6.30
CA PRO A 131 6.91 -3.59 6.40
C PRO A 131 6.45 -3.00 5.06
N LEU A 132 5.13 -2.94 4.85
CA LEU A 132 4.51 -2.43 3.65
C LEU A 132 3.55 -1.28 3.99
N HIS A 133 3.80 -0.11 3.40
CA HIS A 133 2.90 1.03 3.49
C HIS A 133 2.01 1.09 2.26
N ILE A 134 0.71 0.88 2.44
CA ILE A 134 -0.27 0.96 1.37
C ILE A 134 -0.82 2.38 1.25
N VAL A 135 -0.57 2.99 0.09
CA VAL A 135 -1.21 4.26 -0.31
C VAL A 135 -2.43 3.94 -1.17
N HIS A 136 -3.61 3.99 -0.55
CA HIS A 136 -4.87 3.64 -1.20
C HIS A 136 -5.99 4.60 -0.78
N PRO A 137 -6.96 4.94 -1.67
CA PRO A 137 -8.11 5.79 -1.34
C PRO A 137 -8.90 5.36 -0.10
N PHE A 138 -8.90 4.06 0.21
CA PHE A 138 -9.51 3.53 1.45
C PHE A 138 -8.91 4.16 2.71
N TYR A 139 -7.58 4.31 2.77
CA TYR A 139 -6.88 4.90 3.91
C TYR A 139 -6.72 6.42 3.80
N TYR A 140 -6.67 6.91 2.56
CA TYR A 140 -6.47 8.32 2.27
C TYR A 140 -7.56 8.80 1.29
N PRO A 141 -8.79 9.04 1.76
CA PRO A 141 -9.92 9.39 0.88
C PRO A 141 -9.67 10.64 0.03
N LYS A 142 -8.87 11.59 0.53
CA LYS A 142 -8.47 12.78 -0.23
C LYS A 142 -7.70 12.45 -1.52
N LEU A 143 -6.99 11.32 -1.55
CA LEU A 143 -6.28 10.85 -2.75
C LEU A 143 -7.21 10.22 -3.80
N ALA A 144 -8.50 10.04 -3.49
CA ALA A 144 -9.50 9.61 -4.46
C ALA A 144 -9.81 10.71 -5.49
N LEU A 145 -9.57 11.96 -5.13
CA LEU A 145 -9.86 13.13 -5.94
C LEU A 145 -8.69 13.46 -6.85
N CYS A 146 -9.00 13.79 -8.11
CA CYS A 146 -7.99 14.32 -9.01
C CYS A 146 -7.67 15.79 -8.64
N PRO A 147 -6.42 16.15 -8.32
CA PRO A 147 -6.05 17.53 -7.99
C PRO A 147 -6.16 18.49 -9.20
N ARG A 148 -6.28 17.96 -10.43
CA ARG A 148 -6.32 18.75 -11.66
C ARG A 148 -7.74 19.10 -12.10
N CYS A 149 -8.66 18.13 -12.04
CA CYS A 149 -10.04 18.28 -12.51
C CYS A 149 -11.07 18.29 -11.36
N GLY A 150 -10.68 17.94 -10.13
CA GLY A 150 -11.59 17.82 -8.99
C GLY A 150 -12.51 16.60 -9.04
N GLY A 151 -12.42 15.77 -10.08
CA GLY A 151 -13.30 14.61 -10.25
C GLY A 151 -13.05 13.49 -9.25
N ASP A 152 -14.11 12.72 -8.96
CA ASP A 152 -14.17 11.62 -7.99
C ASP A 152 -13.43 10.34 -8.41
N ASN A 153 -12.70 10.40 -9.52
CA ASN A 153 -11.91 9.30 -10.01
C ASN A 153 -10.44 9.69 -10.12
N VAL A 154 -9.64 8.87 -9.44
CA VAL A 154 -8.21 8.70 -9.57
C VAL A 154 -7.82 8.58 -11.08
N TRP A 155 -8.72 8.03 -11.91
CA TRP A 155 -8.62 7.90 -13.37
C TRP A 155 -9.48 8.97 -14.09
N CYS A 156 -9.20 10.27 -13.90
CA CYS A 156 -9.97 11.33 -14.56
C CYS A 156 -9.81 11.28 -16.08
N LYS A 157 -10.92 11.17 -16.83
CA LYS A 157 -10.93 11.16 -18.30
C LYS A 157 -10.28 12.41 -18.89
N ASP A 158 -10.44 13.57 -18.26
CA ASP A 158 -9.79 14.80 -18.72
C ASP A 158 -8.25 14.73 -18.64
N CYS A 159 -7.71 14.01 -17.65
CA CYS A 159 -6.28 13.74 -17.57
C CYS A 159 -5.82 12.69 -18.59
N GLN A 160 -6.71 11.77 -18.97
CA GLN A 160 -6.50 10.83 -20.07
C GLN A 160 -6.49 11.56 -21.42
N ASP A 161 -7.40 12.51 -21.64
CA ASP A 161 -7.56 13.24 -22.90
C ASP A 161 -6.47 14.32 -23.10
N LEU A 162 -6.07 15.02 -22.02
CA LEU A 162 -4.91 15.92 -22.05
C LEU A 162 -3.63 15.18 -22.44
N LYS A 163 -3.49 13.92 -22.02
CA LYS A 163 -2.38 13.03 -22.38
C LYS A 163 -2.43 12.57 -23.84
N GLU A 164 -3.62 12.31 -24.38
CA GLU A 164 -3.77 11.96 -25.80
C GLU A 164 -3.33 13.10 -26.73
N LYS A 165 -3.55 14.34 -26.31
CA LYS A 165 -3.21 15.56 -27.06
C LYS A 165 -1.77 16.03 -26.89
N GLN A 166 -1.10 15.75 -25.76
CA GLN A 166 0.24 16.29 -25.45
C GLN A 166 1.43 15.35 -25.74
N VAL A 167 1.22 14.06 -25.97
CA VAL A 167 2.33 13.07 -26.01
C VAL A 167 2.58 12.55 -27.42
N THR A 168 3.82 12.68 -27.91
CA THR A 168 4.25 12.12 -29.20
C THR A 168 4.31 10.59 -29.16
N LYS A 169 4.22 9.93 -30.34
CA LYS A 169 4.13 8.45 -30.46
C LYS A 169 5.30 7.70 -29.80
N GLU A 170 6.45 8.34 -29.65
CA GLU A 170 7.67 7.76 -29.06
C GLU A 170 7.68 7.85 -27.53
N GLU A 171 7.17 8.94 -26.95
CA GLU A 171 7.00 9.10 -25.49
C GLU A 171 5.90 8.18 -24.95
N LYS A 172 4.89 7.86 -25.76
CA LYS A 172 3.86 6.86 -25.45
C LYS A 172 4.44 5.47 -25.13
N LYS A 173 5.63 5.13 -25.64
CA LYS A 173 6.30 3.83 -25.37
C LYS A 173 7.10 3.81 -24.07
N LYS A 174 7.54 4.97 -23.55
CA LYS A 174 8.33 5.06 -22.30
C LYS A 174 7.45 5.16 -21.04
N ILE A 175 6.20 5.58 -21.18
CA ILE A 175 5.30 5.79 -20.04
C ILE A 175 4.46 4.52 -19.86
N THR A 176 4.98 3.58 -19.08
CA THR A 176 4.24 2.39 -18.63
C THR A 176 3.10 2.83 -17.71
N TYR A 177 1.86 2.54 -18.09
CA TYR A 177 0.67 2.86 -17.29
C TYR A 177 0.69 2.17 -15.92
N SER A 178 0.07 2.84 -14.94
CA SER A 178 -0.34 2.38 -13.60
C SER A 178 0.49 2.94 -12.44
N CYS A 179 0.02 4.05 -11.88
CA CYS A 179 -0.30 4.22 -10.46
C CYS A 179 -0.45 5.71 -10.21
N VAL A 180 -1.67 6.13 -9.87
CA VAL A 180 -2.00 7.55 -9.73
C VAL A 180 -1.26 8.18 -8.54
N THR A 181 -0.79 7.37 -7.60
CA THR A 181 0.11 7.77 -6.51
C THR A 181 1.60 7.60 -6.82
N THR A 182 2.00 7.08 -7.99
CA THR A 182 3.42 6.98 -8.39
C THR A 182 3.74 7.82 -9.63
N ASN A 183 2.77 8.54 -10.18
CA ASN A 183 2.98 9.46 -11.29
C ASN A 183 3.37 10.85 -10.75
N SER A 184 4.49 11.40 -11.20
CA SER A 184 4.93 12.74 -10.83
C SER A 184 3.91 13.82 -11.18
N LEU A 185 3.18 13.67 -12.30
CA LEU A 185 2.15 14.62 -12.73
C LEU A 185 0.95 14.69 -11.80
N PHE A 186 0.66 13.60 -11.06
CA PHE A 186 -0.38 13.63 -10.04
C PHE A 186 0.05 14.52 -8.89
N TRP A 187 1.27 14.33 -8.38
CA TRP A 187 1.79 15.06 -7.22
C TRP A 187 2.22 16.51 -7.51
N GLU A 188 2.47 16.86 -8.77
CA GLU A 188 2.91 18.21 -9.18
C GLU A 188 1.98 19.34 -8.69
N ARG A 189 0.67 19.07 -8.62
CA ARG A 189 -0.34 20.05 -8.17
C ARG A 189 -0.75 19.90 -6.71
N TRP A 190 -0.18 18.95 -5.99
CA TRP A 190 -0.40 18.85 -4.56
C TRP A 190 0.56 19.78 -3.85
N GLU A 191 0.01 20.69 -3.06
CA GLU A 191 0.82 21.41 -2.09
C GLU A 191 1.17 20.48 -0.93
N TYR A 192 2.32 20.71 -0.30
CA TYR A 192 2.81 19.88 0.79
C TYR A 192 1.74 19.66 1.89
N TRP A 193 1.10 20.74 2.34
CA TRP A 193 0.09 20.69 3.40
C TRP A 193 -1.23 20.02 2.98
N GLN A 194 -1.49 19.86 1.68
CA GLN A 194 -2.70 19.19 1.18
C GLN A 194 -2.58 17.66 1.30
N ILE A 195 -1.35 17.12 1.26
CA ILE A 195 -1.10 15.68 1.36
C ILE A 195 -1.52 15.19 2.75
N PRO A 196 -2.40 14.16 2.84
CA PRO A 196 -2.88 13.64 4.12
C PRO A 196 -1.75 13.27 5.08
N ARG A 197 -1.93 13.57 6.37
CA ARG A 197 -0.99 13.12 7.40
C ARG A 197 -0.89 11.59 7.38
N GLY A 198 0.34 11.09 7.50
CA GLY A 198 0.64 9.66 7.44
C GLY A 198 0.75 9.08 6.03
N ALA A 199 0.42 9.81 4.96
CA ALA A 199 0.80 9.39 3.61
C ALA A 199 2.27 9.77 3.34
N PRO A 200 3.06 8.91 2.67
CA PRO A 200 4.39 9.28 2.25
C PRO A 200 4.33 10.34 1.14
N LEU A 201 5.41 11.11 1.05
CA LEU A 201 5.60 12.21 0.13
C LEU A 201 6.43 11.71 -1.03
N PHE A 202 5.86 11.77 -2.22
CA PHE A 202 6.50 11.23 -3.42
C PHE A 202 7.27 12.33 -4.15
N PHE A 203 8.57 12.12 -4.30
CA PHE A 203 9.44 12.88 -5.19
C PHE A 203 9.70 12.09 -6.47
N HIS A 204 10.37 12.70 -7.45
CA HIS A 204 10.64 12.07 -8.76
C HIS A 204 11.28 10.68 -8.68
N LYS A 205 12.12 10.40 -7.67
CA LYS A 205 12.87 9.13 -7.55
C LYS A 205 12.70 8.40 -6.23
N CYS A 206 12.02 8.99 -5.25
CA CYS A 206 11.90 8.43 -3.92
C CYS A 206 10.60 8.87 -3.26
N ALA A 207 10.23 8.18 -2.19
CA ALA A 207 9.19 8.62 -1.29
C ALA A 207 9.78 8.73 0.12
N VAL A 208 9.38 9.74 0.87
CA VAL A 208 9.80 9.93 2.27
C VAL A 208 8.59 10.05 3.18
N THR A 209 8.71 9.62 4.42
CA THR A 209 7.69 9.93 5.42
C THR A 209 7.70 11.43 5.74
N ARG A 210 6.60 11.93 6.28
CA ARG A 210 6.51 13.32 6.72
C ARG A 210 7.56 13.63 7.79
N ASP A 211 7.72 12.74 8.77
CA ASP A 211 8.72 12.88 9.83
C ASP A 211 10.15 12.93 9.27
N LEU A 212 10.46 12.11 8.25
CA LEU A 212 11.76 12.17 7.59
C LEU A 212 11.94 13.47 6.81
N LEU A 213 10.90 13.99 6.13
CA LEU A 213 11.02 15.28 5.46
C LEU A 213 11.20 16.41 6.46
N ASP A 214 10.42 16.44 7.54
CA ASP A 214 10.51 17.48 8.56
C ASP A 214 11.93 17.47 9.18
N LEU A 215 12.49 16.29 9.46
CA LEU A 215 13.89 16.13 9.87
C LEU A 215 14.88 16.64 8.80
N ILE A 216 14.68 16.28 7.53
CA ILE A 216 15.53 16.75 6.43
C ILE A 216 15.48 18.29 6.37
N LEU A 217 14.30 18.91 6.47
CA LEU A 217 14.14 20.36 6.42
C LEU A 217 14.81 21.03 7.62
N GLU A 218 14.65 20.49 8.82
CA GLU A 218 15.26 21.01 10.04
C GLU A 218 16.80 20.90 10.01
N VAL A 219 17.31 19.75 9.57
CA VAL A 219 18.75 19.44 9.58
C VAL A 219 19.49 20.02 8.37
N CYS A 220 18.88 20.08 7.17
CA CYS A 220 19.52 20.69 5.98
C CYS A 220 19.74 22.20 6.14
N LEU A 221 18.96 22.89 6.98
CA LEU A 221 19.20 24.30 7.26
C LEU A 221 20.52 24.53 8.01
N SER A 222 21.09 23.48 8.64
CA SER A 222 22.28 23.55 9.48
C SER A 222 23.45 22.67 9.01
N SER A 223 23.25 21.83 7.99
CA SER A 223 24.25 20.83 7.57
C SER A 223 24.25 20.59 6.05
N THR A 224 25.32 19.96 5.55
CA THR A 224 25.40 19.55 4.15
C THR A 224 24.59 18.26 3.91
N SER A 225 24.15 18.05 2.68
CA SER A 225 23.43 16.82 2.28
C SER A 225 24.23 15.54 2.55
N MET A 226 25.56 15.61 2.49
CA MET A 226 26.45 14.50 2.83
C MET A 226 26.47 14.22 4.34
N GLY A 227 26.51 15.27 5.18
CA GLY A 227 26.42 15.13 6.64
C GLY A 227 25.07 14.55 7.08
N LEU A 228 23.99 15.00 6.46
CA LEU A 228 22.65 14.44 6.69
C LEU A 228 22.57 12.95 6.29
N ALA A 229 23.11 12.57 5.12
CA ALA A 229 23.11 11.18 4.68
C ALA A 229 23.88 10.28 5.66
N GLU A 230 25.01 10.75 6.18
CA GLU A 230 25.77 10.01 7.20
C GLU A 230 24.98 9.91 8.52
N ASN A 231 24.35 10.99 8.99
CA ASN A 231 23.51 10.95 10.20
C ASN A 231 22.36 9.94 10.07
N ILE A 232 21.67 9.91 8.91
CA ILE A 232 20.61 8.93 8.63
C ILE A 232 21.18 7.50 8.63
N LYS A 233 22.37 7.30 8.07
CA LYS A 233 23.04 6.00 8.07
C LYS A 233 23.40 5.55 9.49
N GLN A 234 23.95 6.45 10.31
CA GLN A 234 24.27 6.17 11.71
C GLN A 234 23.02 5.82 12.52
N LEU A 235 21.88 6.50 12.28
CA LEU A 235 20.61 6.17 12.91
C LEU A 235 20.14 4.75 12.54
N HIS A 236 20.17 4.38 11.26
CA HIS A 236 19.80 3.02 10.84
C HIS A 236 20.74 1.94 11.42
N LEU A 237 22.04 2.24 11.54
CA LEU A 237 22.99 1.33 12.19
C LEU A 237 22.66 1.17 13.68
N LEU A 238 22.31 2.25 14.37
CA LEU A 238 21.89 2.21 15.76
C LEU A 238 20.62 1.35 15.93
N GLU A 239 19.59 1.57 15.14
CA GLU A 239 18.34 0.78 15.16
C GLU A 239 18.60 -0.70 14.88
N TYR A 240 19.47 -1.00 13.90
CA TYR A 240 19.90 -2.35 13.61
C TYR A 240 20.57 -3.00 14.81
N HIS A 241 21.52 -2.32 15.45
CA HIS A 241 22.22 -2.85 16.62
C HIS A 241 21.28 -3.02 17.83
N GLN A 242 20.32 -2.12 18.05
CA GLN A 242 19.29 -2.29 19.07
C GLN A 242 18.43 -3.53 18.79
N THR A 243 17.98 -3.70 17.55
CA THR A 243 17.19 -4.88 17.15
C THR A 243 17.96 -6.19 17.35
N VAL A 244 19.28 -6.18 17.06
CA VAL A 244 20.15 -7.35 17.31
C VAL A 244 20.29 -7.62 18.80
N LEU A 245 20.46 -6.59 19.64
CA LEU A 245 20.52 -6.76 21.09
C LEU A 245 19.21 -7.33 21.64
N ASP A 246 18.06 -6.76 21.24
CA ASP A 246 16.74 -7.24 21.63
C ASP A 246 16.46 -8.69 21.21
N PHE A 247 17.14 -9.18 20.15
CA PHE A 247 17.04 -10.57 19.71
C PHE A 247 17.92 -11.53 20.52
N LEU A 248 19.04 -11.04 21.07
CA LEU A 248 20.00 -11.84 21.83
C LEU A 248 19.65 -11.96 23.32
N GLU A 249 18.83 -11.05 23.86
CA GLU A 249 18.24 -11.11 25.21
C GLU A 249 17.01 -12.03 25.30
#